data_AF-A0A543JDW7-F1
#
_entry.id   AF-A0A543JDW7-F1
#
_cell.length_a   1.000
_cell.length_b   1.000
_cell.length_c   1.000
_cell.angle_alpha   90.00
_cell.angle_beta   90.00
_cell.angle_gamma   90.00
#
_symmetry.space_group_name_H-M   'P 1'
#
loop_
_entity.id
_entity.type
_entity.pdbx_description
1 polymer ?
#
loop_
_entity_poly.entity_id
_entity_poly.type
_entity_poly.pdbx_seq_one_letter_code
_entity_poly.pdbx_strand_id
1 'polypeptide(L)'
;MFNHEPIQRHAGPPASSTPTRDYLNTRPPGTDQSYAVLPRSLVEAMPLPWQQQMAHLLADFHRTYAHLNWPVYRVVPSRVERLVDLDEDQLAEVGAIVEIDVDGELVYRDRGGAVITDPEHRTVLVSVLDPIPGEYANANQNTPPRGFPQPPVVPQPSYPQSGPLPVQPPPR
;
A
#
# COMPACT_ATOMS: atom_id res chain seq x y z
N MET A 1 36.59 -28.55 29.06
CA MET A 1 35.94 -29.00 27.81
C MET A 1 34.86 -27.98 27.48
N PHE A 2 35.05 -27.16 26.45
CA PHE A 2 34.07 -26.15 26.03
C PHE A 2 33.14 -26.75 24.98
N ASN A 3 31.87 -26.98 25.34
CA ASN A 3 30.85 -27.46 24.42
C ASN A 3 30.59 -26.37 23.36
N HIS A 4 30.97 -26.62 22.11
CA HIS A 4 30.57 -25.79 20.98
C HIS A 4 29.21 -26.26 20.50
N GLU A 5 28.13 -25.81 21.13
CA GLU A 5 26.81 -25.95 20.52
C GLU A 5 26.70 -24.96 19.35
N PRO A 6 26.48 -25.44 18.11
CA PRO A 6 26.32 -24.56 16.96
C PRO A 6 25.01 -23.77 17.10
N ILE A 7 25.11 -22.45 16.90
CA ILE A 7 23.98 -21.53 16.84
C ILE A 7 22.97 -22.07 15.81
N GLN A 8 21.78 -22.45 16.28
CA GLN A 8 20.67 -22.86 15.41
C GLN A 8 20.23 -21.67 14.55
N ARG A 9 20.74 -21.59 13.33
CA ARG A 9 20.23 -20.68 12.30
C ARG A 9 18.79 -21.08 12.02
N HIS A 10 17.86 -20.19 12.36
CA HIS A 10 16.45 -20.38 12.03
C HIS A 10 16.35 -20.44 10.50
N ALA A 11 16.03 -21.63 9.98
CA ALA A 11 15.82 -21.87 8.55
C ALA A 11 14.45 -21.27 8.15
N GLY A 12 14.39 -19.94 8.08
CA GLY A 12 13.33 -19.26 7.36
C GLY A 12 13.47 -19.52 5.84
N PRO A 13 12.39 -19.36 5.06
CA PRO A 13 12.50 -19.32 3.60
C PRO A 13 13.59 -18.32 3.18
N PRO A 14 14.29 -18.55 2.06
CA PRO A 14 15.31 -17.61 1.60
C PRO A 14 14.72 -16.21 1.48
N ALA A 15 15.46 -15.20 1.96
CA ALA A 15 15.07 -13.81 1.79
C ALA A 15 14.83 -13.54 0.29
N SER A 16 13.63 -13.07 -0.05
CA SER A 16 13.27 -12.83 -1.44
C SER A 16 14.25 -11.87 -2.11
N SER A 17 14.66 -12.18 -3.33
CA SER A 17 15.44 -11.27 -4.18
C SER A 17 14.60 -10.10 -4.71
N THR A 18 13.27 -10.14 -4.54
CA THR A 18 12.33 -9.09 -4.99
C THR A 18 11.28 -8.76 -3.92
N PRO A 19 11.69 -8.30 -2.72
CA PRO A 19 10.79 -8.15 -1.58
C PRO A 19 9.63 -7.17 -1.83
N THR A 20 9.89 -6.07 -2.54
CA THR A 20 8.86 -5.09 -2.91
C THR A 20 7.81 -5.70 -3.86
N ARG A 21 8.26 -6.49 -4.83
CA ARG A 21 7.36 -7.15 -5.79
C ARG A 21 6.45 -8.14 -5.09
N ASP A 22 7.03 -8.94 -4.20
CA ASP A 22 6.29 -9.97 -3.46
C ASP A 22 5.23 -9.36 -2.55
N TYR A 23 5.57 -8.25 -1.87
CA TYR A 23 4.59 -7.52 -1.06
C TYR A 23 3.44 -6.96 -1.91
N LEU A 24 3.74 -6.27 -3.02
CA LEU A 24 2.71 -5.69 -3.89
C LEU A 24 1.83 -6.75 -4.57
N ASN A 25 2.38 -7.94 -4.85
CA ASN A 25 1.60 -9.07 -5.37
C ASN A 25 0.55 -9.60 -4.39
N THR A 26 0.65 -9.29 -3.08
CA THR A 26 -0.42 -9.60 -2.11
C THR A 26 -1.66 -8.71 -2.27
N ARG A 27 -1.61 -7.71 -3.18
CA ARG A 27 -2.66 -6.72 -3.45
C ARG A 27 -3.14 -6.00 -2.19
N PRO A 28 -2.25 -5.32 -1.44
CA PRO A 28 -2.69 -4.44 -0.35
C PRO A 28 -3.56 -3.29 -0.88
N PRO A 29 -4.31 -2.60 -0.02
CA PRO A 29 -5.14 -1.47 -0.43
C PRO A 29 -4.37 -0.41 -1.22
N GLY A 30 -5.00 0.13 -2.27
CA GLY A 30 -4.37 1.13 -3.14
C GLY A 30 -3.38 0.55 -4.15
N THR A 31 -3.35 -0.77 -4.35
CA THR A 31 -2.49 -1.41 -5.35
C THR A 31 -3.28 -2.18 -6.39
N ASP A 32 -2.80 -2.12 -7.63
CA ASP A 32 -3.22 -2.97 -8.75
C ASP A 32 -1.96 -3.43 -9.51
N GLN A 33 -2.13 -4.13 -10.64
CA GLN A 33 -1.06 -4.71 -11.45
C GLN A 33 -0.02 -3.68 -11.92
N SER A 34 -0.43 -2.42 -12.11
CA SER A 34 0.42 -1.38 -12.69
C SER A 34 0.85 -0.30 -11.70
N TYR A 35 0.11 -0.10 -10.60
CA TYR A 35 0.32 1.04 -9.72
C TYR A 35 0.15 0.69 -8.25
N ALA A 36 0.92 1.37 -7.41
CA ALA A 36 0.72 1.47 -5.98
C ALA A 36 0.50 2.94 -5.63
N VAL A 37 -0.67 3.26 -5.07
CA VAL A 37 -1.09 4.60 -4.71
C VAL A 37 -1.10 4.70 -3.19
N LEU A 38 -0.39 5.71 -2.69
CA LEU A 38 -0.40 6.07 -1.27
C LEU A 38 -1.13 7.41 -1.11
N PRO A 39 -2.33 7.42 -0.49
CA PRO A 39 -3.05 8.66 -0.23
C PRO A 39 -2.22 9.59 0.65
N ARG A 40 -2.05 10.85 0.20
CA ARG A 40 -1.21 11.83 0.88
C ARG A 40 -1.61 12.05 2.33
N SER A 41 -2.92 12.14 2.61
CA SER A 41 -3.46 12.31 3.97
C SER A 41 -3.02 11.20 4.92
N LEU A 42 -2.96 9.95 4.45
CA LEU A 42 -2.51 8.81 5.25
C LEU A 42 -0.99 8.83 5.45
N VAL A 43 -0.22 9.19 4.42
CA VAL A 43 1.25 9.30 4.50
C VAL A 43 1.65 10.39 5.51
N GLU A 44 0.98 11.55 5.47
CA GLU A 44 1.23 12.66 6.39
C GLU A 44 0.73 12.40 7.82
N ALA A 45 -0.22 11.47 8.00
CA ALA A 45 -0.71 11.04 9.31
C ALA A 45 0.13 9.92 9.95
N MET A 46 1.16 9.40 9.27
CA MET A 46 2.05 8.38 9.85
C MET A 46 2.81 8.92 11.06
N PRO A 47 3.25 8.05 12.01
CA PRO A 47 4.16 8.47 13.07
C PRO A 47 5.44 9.13 12.54
N LEU A 48 5.98 10.11 13.26
CA LEU A 48 7.17 10.87 12.82
C LEU A 48 8.36 9.99 12.39
N PRO A 49 8.73 8.89 13.10
CA PRO A 49 9.82 8.03 12.64
C PRO A 49 9.57 7.41 11.26
N TRP A 50 8.32 7.05 10.95
CA TRP A 50 7.94 6.49 9.65
C TRP A 50 7.96 7.56 8.57
N GLN A 51 7.49 8.77 8.88
CA GLN A 51 7.61 9.91 7.96
C GLN A 51 9.08 10.19 7.60
N GLN A 52 9.98 10.16 8.58
CA GLN A 52 11.41 10.37 8.35
C GLN A 52 12.02 9.27 7.48
N GLN A 53 11.71 8.00 7.76
CA GLN A 53 12.16 6.87 6.95
C GLN A 53 11.64 6.95 5.51
N MET A 54 10.35 7.24 5.34
CA MET A 54 9.72 7.40 4.03
C MET A 54 10.31 8.59 3.26
N ALA A 55 10.52 9.73 3.91
CA ALA A 55 11.10 10.92 3.28
C ALA A 55 12.51 10.64 2.74
N HIS A 56 13.34 9.94 3.51
CA HIS A 56 14.67 9.53 3.03
C HIS A 56 14.58 8.58 1.83
N LEU A 57 13.71 7.56 1.91
CA LEU A 57 13.54 6.62 0.80
C LEU A 57 13.06 7.32 -0.48
N LEU A 58 12.07 8.21 -0.38
CA LEU A 58 11.56 8.98 -1.51
C LEU A 58 12.62 9.94 -2.08
N ALA A 59 13.45 10.55 -1.23
CA ALA A 59 14.54 11.40 -1.69
C ALA A 59 15.57 10.63 -2.53
N ASP A 60 15.99 9.45 -2.06
CA ASP A 60 16.92 8.59 -2.81
C ASP A 60 16.28 8.04 -4.09
N PHE A 61 15.00 7.67 -4.03
CA PHE A 61 14.23 7.24 -5.20
C PHE A 61 14.18 8.33 -6.26
N HIS A 62 13.78 9.55 -5.90
CA HIS A 62 13.72 10.67 -6.83
C HIS A 62 15.09 11.03 -7.40
N ARG A 63 16.15 11.03 -6.58
CA ARG A 63 17.52 11.28 -7.07
C ARG A 63 17.96 10.23 -8.09
N THR A 64 17.68 8.95 -7.83
CA THR A 64 18.08 7.83 -8.69
C THR A 64 17.38 7.90 -10.05
N TYR A 65 16.09 8.24 -10.06
CA TYR A 65 15.24 8.26 -11.26
C TYR A 65 14.98 9.67 -11.81
N ALA A 66 15.71 10.68 -11.35
CA ALA A 66 15.58 12.08 -11.77
C ALA A 66 15.84 12.31 -13.28
N HIS A 67 16.54 11.38 -13.91
CA HIS A 67 16.86 11.43 -15.34
C HIS A 67 15.68 11.06 -16.24
N LEU A 68 14.61 10.48 -15.69
CA LEU A 68 13.39 10.18 -16.42
C LEU A 68 12.50 11.42 -16.47
N ASN A 69 11.68 11.56 -17.52
CA ASN A 69 10.68 12.61 -17.61
C ASN A 69 9.33 12.09 -17.08
N TRP A 70 8.96 12.51 -15.88
CA TRP A 70 7.78 11.99 -15.20
C TRP A 70 6.57 12.82 -15.61
N PRO A 71 5.53 12.22 -16.20
CA PRO A 71 4.31 12.94 -16.47
C PRO A 71 3.57 13.24 -15.16
N VAL A 72 2.66 14.20 -15.20
CA VAL A 72 1.69 14.40 -14.12
C VAL A 72 0.63 13.31 -14.25
N TYR A 73 0.53 12.44 -13.25
CA TYR A 73 -0.49 11.40 -13.20
C TYR A 73 -1.76 11.93 -12.53
N ARG A 74 -2.90 11.74 -13.19
CA ARG A 74 -4.21 11.93 -12.57
C ARG A 74 -4.68 10.59 -12.04
N VAL A 75 -4.82 10.49 -10.73
CA VAL A 75 -5.37 9.31 -10.05
C VAL A 75 -6.79 9.63 -9.61
N VAL A 76 -7.72 8.72 -9.88
CA VAL A 76 -9.12 8.83 -9.48
C VAL A 76 -9.47 7.62 -8.62
N PRO A 77 -10.12 7.79 -7.45
CA PRO A 77 -10.67 6.67 -6.71
C PRO A 77 -11.70 5.95 -7.58
N SER A 78 -11.57 4.63 -7.69
CA SER A 78 -12.47 3.84 -8.52
C SER A 78 -12.87 2.53 -7.85
N ARG A 79 -14.05 2.02 -8.22
CA ARG A 79 -14.51 0.68 -7.88
C ARG A 79 -14.64 -0.16 -9.14
N VAL A 80 -14.46 -1.47 -9.00
CA VAL A 80 -14.74 -2.43 -10.07
C VAL A 80 -16.24 -2.67 -10.12
N GLU A 81 -16.84 -2.45 -11.28
CA GLU A 81 -18.28 -2.69 -11.54
C GLU A 81 -18.46 -3.43 -12.86
N ARG A 82 -19.55 -4.18 -13.01
CA ARG A 82 -19.92 -4.81 -14.29
C ARG A 82 -20.45 -3.76 -15.24
N LEU A 83 -20.10 -3.89 -16.52
CA LEU A 83 -20.50 -2.93 -17.55
C LEU A 83 -22.02 -2.79 -17.67
N VAL A 84 -22.75 -3.92 -17.56
CA VAL A 84 -24.21 -3.95 -17.68
C VAL A 84 -24.95 -3.34 -16.49
N ASP A 85 -24.26 -3.12 -15.36
CA ASP A 85 -24.84 -2.53 -14.16
C ASP A 85 -24.65 -1.00 -14.13
N LEU A 86 -24.04 -0.42 -15.18
CA LEU A 86 -23.78 1.01 -15.31
C LEU A 86 -24.96 1.77 -15.92
N ASP A 87 -25.16 3.00 -15.45
CA ASP A 87 -26.02 3.97 -16.12
C ASP A 87 -25.32 4.62 -17.35
N GLU A 88 -26.07 5.40 -18.13
CA GLU A 88 -25.57 6.01 -19.38
C GLU A 88 -24.39 6.96 -19.14
N ASP A 89 -24.42 7.73 -18.04
CA ASP A 89 -23.33 8.66 -17.69
C ASP A 89 -22.05 7.89 -17.32
N GLN A 90 -22.19 6.83 -16.53
CA GLN A 90 -21.09 5.94 -16.15
C GLN A 90 -20.52 5.18 -17.34
N LEU A 91 -21.37 4.71 -18.27
CA LEU A 91 -20.95 4.09 -19.52
C LEU A 91 -20.10 5.08 -20.33
N ALA A 92 -20.57 6.31 -20.52
CA ALA A 92 -19.85 7.33 -21.26
C ALA A 92 -18.46 7.64 -20.64
N GLU A 93 -18.38 7.67 -19.31
CA GLU A 93 -17.13 7.84 -18.55
C GLU A 93 -16.12 6.74 -18.88
N VAL A 94 -16.53 5.47 -18.83
CA VAL A 94 -15.67 4.32 -19.13
C VAL A 94 -15.46 4.10 -20.64
N GLY A 95 -16.04 4.96 -21.48
CA GLY A 95 -15.90 4.90 -22.93
C GLY A 95 -16.71 3.77 -23.56
N ALA A 96 -17.88 3.50 -23.00
CA ALA A 96 -18.90 2.63 -23.55
C ALA A 96 -20.20 3.40 -23.79
N ILE A 97 -21.04 2.86 -24.65
CA ILE A 97 -22.41 3.33 -24.88
C ILE A 97 -23.32 2.11 -24.99
N VAL A 98 -24.59 2.29 -24.68
CA VAL A 98 -25.63 1.28 -24.89
C VAL A 98 -26.64 1.81 -25.88
N GLU A 99 -26.97 1.00 -26.88
CA GLU A 99 -27.95 1.31 -27.93
C GLU A 99 -28.99 0.20 -27.98
N ILE A 100 -30.19 0.52 -28.45
CA ILE A 100 -31.23 -0.46 -28.77
C ILE A 100 -31.15 -0.73 -30.27
N ASP A 101 -30.93 -1.99 -30.65
CA ASP A 101 -30.90 -2.39 -32.06
C ASP A 101 -32.32 -2.47 -32.67
N VAL A 102 -32.41 -2.69 -33.98
CA VAL A 102 -33.67 -2.83 -34.73
C VAL A 102 -34.60 -3.91 -34.20
N ASP A 103 -34.04 -4.92 -33.52
CA ASP A 103 -34.76 -6.02 -32.90
C ASP A 103 -35.23 -5.73 -31.47
N GLY A 104 -34.89 -4.54 -30.92
CA GLY A 104 -35.22 -4.15 -29.55
C GLY A 104 -34.22 -4.62 -28.47
N GLU A 105 -33.14 -5.28 -28.88
CA GLU A 105 -32.10 -5.79 -27.98
C GLU A 105 -31.07 -4.72 -27.61
N LEU A 106 -30.52 -4.82 -26.39
CA LEU A 106 -29.47 -3.91 -25.93
C LEU A 106 -28.11 -4.33 -26.48
N VAL A 107 -27.45 -3.41 -27.19
CA VAL A 107 -26.12 -3.58 -27.76
C VAL A 107 -25.17 -2.59 -27.11
N TYR A 108 -24.14 -3.12 -26.45
CA TYR A 108 -23.08 -2.31 -25.86
C TYR A 108 -21.97 -2.09 -26.90
N ARG A 109 -21.53 -0.85 -27.06
CA ARG A 109 -20.41 -0.48 -27.93
C ARG A 109 -19.35 0.25 -27.15
N ASP A 110 -18.10 0.16 -27.60
CA ASP A 110 -17.05 1.04 -27.13
C ASP A 110 -17.14 2.43 -27.78
N ARG A 111 -16.28 3.35 -27.34
CA ARG A 111 -16.19 4.71 -27.90
C ARG A 111 -15.84 4.75 -29.39
N GLY A 112 -15.27 3.67 -29.94
CA GLY A 112 -14.99 3.51 -31.37
C GLY A 112 -16.18 2.95 -32.17
N GLY A 113 -17.30 2.63 -31.51
CA GLY A 113 -18.49 2.02 -32.10
C GLY A 113 -18.40 0.50 -32.24
N ALA A 114 -17.32 -0.14 -31.77
CA ALA A 114 -17.16 -1.58 -31.85
C ALA A 114 -18.06 -2.27 -30.81
N VAL A 115 -18.75 -3.33 -31.24
CA VAL A 115 -19.66 -4.09 -30.38
C VAL A 115 -18.86 -4.85 -29.32
N ILE A 116 -19.32 -4.74 -28.08
CA ILE A 116 -18.79 -5.48 -26.93
C ILE A 116 -19.51 -6.82 -26.88
N THR A 117 -18.82 -7.90 -27.24
CA THR A 117 -19.43 -9.23 -27.44
C THR A 117 -19.94 -9.89 -26.16
N ASP A 118 -19.33 -9.58 -25.02
CA ASP A 118 -19.67 -10.18 -23.72
C ASP A 118 -19.73 -9.10 -22.62
N PRO A 119 -20.78 -8.24 -22.65
CA PRO A 119 -20.87 -7.12 -21.73
C PRO A 119 -21.15 -7.60 -20.29
N GLU A 120 -21.79 -8.75 -20.10
CA GLU A 120 -22.17 -9.27 -18.78
C GLU A 120 -21.00 -9.70 -17.91
N HIS A 121 -19.92 -10.21 -18.53
CA HIS A 121 -18.69 -10.61 -17.85
C HIS A 121 -17.62 -9.52 -17.88
N ARG A 122 -17.85 -8.42 -18.58
CA ARG A 122 -16.92 -7.30 -18.65
C ARG A 122 -17.04 -6.44 -17.40
N THR A 123 -15.92 -6.25 -16.72
CA THR A 123 -15.80 -5.32 -15.59
C THR A 123 -14.95 -4.12 -15.97
N VAL A 124 -15.28 -2.97 -15.38
CA VAL A 124 -14.62 -1.69 -15.62
C VAL A 124 -14.42 -0.95 -14.29
N LEU A 125 -13.50 0.01 -14.30
CA LEU A 125 -13.29 0.91 -13.17
C LEU A 125 -14.18 2.14 -13.33
N VAL A 126 -15.06 2.36 -12.36
CA VAL A 126 -15.94 3.53 -12.30
C VAL A 126 -15.46 4.46 -11.22
N SER A 127 -15.41 5.76 -11.51
CA SER A 127 -15.02 6.77 -10.52
C SER A 127 -15.99 6.78 -9.33
N VAL A 128 -15.43 6.97 -8.14
CA VAL A 128 -16.19 7.11 -6.90
C VAL A 128 -15.69 8.31 -6.12
N LEU A 129 -16.51 8.76 -5.16
CA LEU A 129 -16.06 9.72 -4.16
C LEU A 129 -14.93 9.10 -3.34
N ASP A 130 -13.89 9.88 -3.05
CA ASP A 130 -12.78 9.43 -2.23
C ASP A 130 -13.29 9.08 -0.82
N PRO A 131 -13.23 7.81 -0.40
CA PRO A 131 -13.67 7.42 0.93
C PRO A 131 -12.69 7.86 2.03
N ILE A 132 -11.51 8.39 1.66
CA ILE A 132 -10.45 8.77 2.58
C ILE A 132 -10.54 10.27 2.89
N PRO A 133 -11.16 10.68 4.01
CA PRO A 133 -11.18 12.09 4.40
C PRO A 133 -9.77 12.70 4.48
N GLY A 134 -9.64 13.91 3.95
CA GLY A 134 -8.39 14.67 3.99
C GLY A 134 -7.92 15.01 5.40
N GLU A 135 -8.81 14.95 6.40
CA GLU A 135 -8.56 15.29 7.81
C GLU A 135 -8.05 14.12 8.69
N TYR A 136 -7.64 13.00 8.10
CA TYR A 136 -7.14 11.81 8.81
C TYR A 136 -5.83 11.98 9.61
N ALA A 137 -5.46 13.20 10.00
CA ALA A 137 -4.39 13.47 10.96
C ALA A 137 -4.49 12.63 12.27
N ASN A 138 -5.67 12.06 12.58
CA ASN A 138 -5.90 11.19 13.74
C ASN A 138 -6.41 9.77 13.42
N ALA A 139 -6.26 9.25 12.19
CA ALA A 139 -6.72 7.90 11.81
C ALA A 139 -6.14 6.76 12.68
N ASN A 140 -5.01 7.01 13.35
CA ASN A 140 -4.39 6.08 14.30
C ASN A 140 -5.19 5.87 15.60
N GLN A 141 -6.25 6.66 15.86
CA GLN A 141 -7.01 6.57 17.12
C GLN A 141 -8.27 5.67 17.04
N ASN A 142 -8.87 5.47 15.86
CA ASN A 142 -10.17 4.79 15.74
C ASN A 142 -10.19 3.54 14.85
N THR A 143 -9.07 3.16 14.22
CA THR A 143 -8.96 1.91 13.47
C THR A 143 -7.92 1.03 14.16
N PRO A 144 -8.29 -0.13 14.75
CA PRO A 144 -7.28 -1.03 15.27
C PRO A 144 -6.36 -1.43 14.11
N PRO A 145 -5.03 -1.27 14.23
CA PRO A 145 -4.11 -1.67 13.18
C PRO A 145 -4.32 -3.16 12.93
N ARG A 146 -4.75 -3.51 11.71
CA ARG A 146 -4.84 -4.91 11.28
C ARG A 146 -3.41 -5.43 11.33
N GLY A 147 -3.16 -6.31 12.31
CA GLY A 147 -1.84 -6.65 12.82
C GLY A 147 -0.78 -6.82 11.74
N PHE A 148 0.11 -5.84 11.65
CA PHE A 148 1.47 -6.13 11.21
C PHE A 148 2.12 -6.92 12.36
N PRO A 149 2.77 -8.07 12.09
CA PRO A 149 3.50 -8.77 13.13
C PRO A 149 4.56 -7.82 13.68
N GLN A 150 4.37 -7.38 14.93
CA GLN A 150 5.42 -6.69 15.66
C GLN A 150 6.60 -7.67 15.73
N PRO A 151 7.83 -7.26 15.37
CA PRO A 151 8.99 -8.09 15.65
C PRO A 151 8.98 -8.42 17.15
N PRO A 152 9.24 -9.69 17.53
CA PRO A 152 9.17 -10.09 18.94
C PRO A 152 10.03 -9.13 19.76
N VAL A 153 9.42 -8.54 20.79
CA VAL A 153 10.15 -7.77 21.81
C VAL A 153 11.15 -8.73 22.44
N VAL A 154 12.39 -8.65 21.99
CA VAL A 154 13.50 -9.34 22.63
C VAL A 154 13.62 -8.75 24.03
N PRO A 155 13.50 -9.53 25.12
CA PRO A 155 13.74 -9.02 26.45
C PRO A 155 15.16 -8.47 26.49
N GLN A 156 15.30 -7.15 26.65
CA GLN A 156 16.61 -6.54 26.85
C GLN A 156 17.21 -7.12 28.14
N PRO A 157 18.44 -7.64 28.13
CA PRO A 157 19.09 -8.07 29.35
C PRO A 157 19.24 -6.88 30.28
N SER A 158 18.69 -7.00 31.49
CA SER A 158 18.85 -6.04 32.57
C SER A 158 20.33 -6.02 32.97
N TYR A 159 21.07 -5.01 32.50
CA TYR A 159 22.38 -4.71 33.07
C TYR A 159 22.18 -4.18 34.50
N PRO A 160 22.89 -4.71 35.51
CA PRO A 160 22.81 -4.16 36.86
C PRO A 160 23.31 -2.72 36.84
N GLN A 161 22.48 -1.84 37.38
CA GLN A 161 22.72 -0.42 37.52
C GLN A 161 23.98 -0.19 38.37
N SER A 162 25.06 0.27 37.74
CA SER A 162 26.29 0.65 38.45
C SER A 162 26.01 1.89 39.32
N GLY A 163 25.65 1.67 40.59
CA GLY A 163 25.62 2.71 41.61
C GLY A 163 27.03 3.18 41.97
N PRO A 164 27.21 4.44 42.41
CA PRO A 164 28.51 4.96 42.81
C PRO A 164 29.05 4.22 44.05
N LEU A 165 30.33 3.81 43.98
CA LEU A 165 31.04 3.10 45.05
C LEU A 165 31.19 3.98 46.30
N PRO A 166 31.00 3.44 47.53
CA PRO A 166 31.29 4.18 48.76
C PRO A 166 32.81 4.32 48.95
N VAL A 167 33.26 5.57 49.12
CA VAL A 167 34.64 5.91 49.47
C VAL A 167 34.91 5.53 50.92
N GLN A 168 35.80 4.58 51.18
CA GLN A 168 36.27 4.27 52.54
C GLN A 168 37.33 5.31 52.98
N PRO A 169 37.27 5.83 54.23
CA PRO A 169 38.27 6.75 54.75
C PRO A 169 39.59 6.01 55.11
N PRO A 170 40.75 6.68 55.01
CA PRO A 170 42.05 6.05 55.27
C PRO A 170 42.29 5.81 56.77
N PRO A 171 42.96 4.70 57.14
CA PRO A 171 43.32 4.41 58.52
C PRO A 171 44.46 5.31 59.02
N ARG A 172 44.41 5.65 60.32
CA ARG A 172 45.47 6.34 61.06
C ARG A 172 46.61 5.40 61.44
#